data_AF-A0A3S1TSW8-F1
#
_entry.id   AF-A0A3S1TSW8-F1
#
_cell.length_a   1.000
_cell.length_b   1.000
_cell.length_c   1.000
_cell.angle_alpha   90.00
_cell.angle_beta   90.00
_cell.angle_gamma   90.00
#
_symmetry.space_group_name_H-M   'P 1'
#
loop_
_entity.id
_entity.type
_entity.pdbx_description
1 polymer ?
#
loop_
_entity_poly.entity_id
_entity_poly.type
_entity_poly.pdbx_seq_one_letter_code
_entity_poly.pdbx_strand_id
1 'polypeptide(L)' 'MSKTEQGRPEAAKPSPLAALDILPEHELLALMFDQAPGFIALLSEPDHVFQLTNAAFQHLIGQRQVIG' A
#
# COMPACT_ATOMS: atom_id res chain seq x y z
N MET A 1 33.50 17.36 -22.42
CA MET A 1 32.12 17.88 -22.35
C MET A 1 31.22 16.97 -23.15
N SER A 2 30.55 16.01 -22.52
CA SER A 2 29.49 15.18 -23.13
C SER A 2 28.44 14.88 -22.06
N LYS A 3 27.45 15.77 -21.96
CA LYS A 3 26.11 15.47 -21.46
C LYS A 3 25.49 14.60 -22.57
N THR A 4 24.90 13.44 -22.34
CA THR A 4 23.48 13.29 -22.01
C THR A 4 23.19 11.79 -22.15
N GLU A 5 22.69 11.13 -21.12
CA GLU A 5 21.54 10.22 -21.19
C GLU A 5 21.25 9.76 -19.76
N GLN A 6 20.49 10.63 -19.09
CA GLN A 6 19.73 10.30 -17.91
C GLN A 6 18.93 9.03 -18.17
N GLY A 7 19.24 7.99 -17.39
CA GLY A 7 18.37 6.83 -17.23
C GLY A 7 16.96 7.31 -16.92
N ARG A 8 16.06 6.96 -17.82
CA ARG A 8 14.60 7.05 -17.74
C ARG A 8 14.12 7.08 -16.28
N PRO A 9 13.43 8.13 -15.81
CA PRO A 9 12.77 8.04 -14.52
C PRO A 9 11.74 6.92 -14.65
N GLU A 10 11.95 5.85 -13.89
CA GLU A 10 10.92 4.87 -13.59
C GLU A 10 9.67 5.66 -13.23
N ALA A 11 8.62 5.53 -14.04
CA ALA A 11 7.41 6.29 -13.88
C ALA A 11 6.86 5.95 -12.49
N ALA A 12 7.16 6.79 -11.51
CA ALA A 12 6.50 6.78 -10.22
C ALA A 12 5.01 6.89 -10.55
N LYS A 13 4.31 5.76 -10.40
CA LYS A 13 2.87 5.72 -10.58
C LYS A 13 2.32 6.89 -9.77
N PRO A 14 1.52 7.80 -10.36
CA PRO A 14 1.08 8.99 -9.65
C PRO A 14 0.48 8.56 -8.31
N SER A 15 0.97 9.15 -7.21
CA SER A 15 0.46 8.85 -5.87
C SER A 15 -1.08 8.98 -5.92
N PRO A 16 -1.83 7.89 -5.67
CA PRO A 16 -3.28 7.87 -5.86
C PRO A 16 -4.04 8.92 -5.06
N LEU A 17 -3.38 9.52 -4.06
CA LEU A 17 -3.89 10.58 -3.21
C LEU A 17 -4.23 11.88 -3.97
N ALA A 18 -3.84 12.05 -5.24
CA ALA A 18 -4.18 13.24 -6.02
C ALA A 18 -5.63 13.27 -6.55
N ALA A 19 -6.38 12.16 -6.47
CA ALA A 19 -7.73 12.03 -7.02
C ALA A 19 -8.82 11.82 -5.95
N LEU A 20 -8.55 12.11 -4.67
CA LEU A 20 -9.39 11.71 -3.54
C LEU A 20 -10.76 12.40 -3.50
N ASP A 21 -10.93 13.56 -4.14
CA ASP A 21 -12.12 14.41 -4.00
C ASP A 21 -13.39 13.87 -4.71
N ILE A 22 -13.27 12.77 -5.47
CA ILE A 22 -14.37 12.14 -6.23
C ILE A 22 -14.66 10.70 -5.80
N LEU A 23 -13.90 10.14 -4.85
CA LEU A 23 -14.08 8.76 -4.41
C LEU A 23 -15.12 8.66 -3.28
N PRO A 24 -15.99 7.63 -3.29
CA PRO A 24 -16.76 7.25 -2.12
C PRO A 24 -15.85 6.98 -0.90
N GLU A 25 -16.33 7.29 0.30
CA GLU A 25 -15.55 7.20 1.54
C GLU A 25 -14.90 5.82 1.76
N HIS A 26 -15.62 4.72 1.50
CA HIS A 26 -15.08 3.37 1.66
C HIS A 26 -13.88 3.08 0.73
N GLU A 27 -13.89 3.67 -0.47
CA GLU A 27 -12.87 3.47 -1.49
C GLU A 27 -11.64 4.32 -1.20
N LEU A 28 -11.86 5.55 -0.72
CA LEU A 28 -10.84 6.41 -0.13
C LEU A 28 -10.15 5.72 1.06
N LEU A 29 -10.92 5.16 2.00
CA LEU A 29 -10.37 4.48 3.17
C LEU A 29 -9.57 3.23 2.78
N ALA A 30 -10.07 2.42 1.84
CA ALA A 30 -9.33 1.27 1.33
C ALA A 30 -8.00 1.68 0.68
N LEU A 31 -8.00 2.77 -0.09
CA LEU A 31 -6.80 3.32 -0.71
C LEU A 31 -5.80 3.83 0.33
N MET A 32 -6.27 4.57 1.33
CA MET A 32 -5.43 5.07 2.42
C MET A 32 -4.84 3.92 3.24
N PHE A 33 -5.60 2.86 3.49
CA PHE A 33 -5.12 1.66 4.17
C PHE A 33 -3.98 1.00 3.40
N ASP A 34 -4.17 0.77 2.09
CA ASP A 34 -3.19 0.08 1.24
C ASP A 34 -1.90 0.89 1.07
N GLN A 35 -2.02 2.21 0.88
CA GLN A 35 -0.90 3.13 0.65
C GLN A 35 -0.30 3.72 1.94
N ALA A 36 -0.82 3.34 3.11
CA ALA A 36 -0.29 3.85 4.38
C ALA A 36 1.19 3.45 4.55
N PRO A 37 2.06 4.39 4.98
CA PRO A 37 3.47 4.11 5.21
C PRO A 37 3.73 3.26 6.47
N GLY A 38 2.71 3.04 7.31
CA GLY A 38 2.79 2.21 8.51
C GLY A 38 2.38 0.76 8.27
N PHE A 39 2.75 -0.13 9.20
CA PHE A 39 2.35 -1.53 9.18
C PHE A 39 0.97 -1.69 9.83
N ILE A 40 -0.04 -2.11 9.06
CA ILE A 40 -1.39 -2.27 9.56
C ILE A 40 -1.86 -3.70 9.32
N ALA A 41 -2.41 -4.31 10.36
CA ALA A 41 -3.07 -5.61 10.32
C ALA A 41 -4.35 -5.57 11.16
N LEU A 42 -5.38 -6.26 10.69
CA LEU A 42 -6.60 -6.54 11.44
C LEU A 42 -6.63 -8.02 11.79
N LEU A 43 -6.88 -8.34 13.06
CA LEU A 43 -6.93 -9.70 13.56
C LEU A 43 -8.32 -10.02 14.11
N SER A 44 -8.82 -11.23 13.90
CA SER A 44 -9.95 -11.78 14.65
C SER A 44 -9.49 -12.41 15.94
N GLU A 45 -10.17 -12.06 17.03
CA GLU A 45 -10.15 -12.78 18.29
C GLU A 45 -10.93 -14.11 18.20
N PRO A 46 -10.65 -15.08 19.09
CA PRO A 46 -9.59 -15.12 20.10
C PRO A 46 -8.23 -15.57 19.55
N ASP A 47 -8.22 -16.17 18.36
CA ASP A 47 -7.05 -16.88 17.83
C ASP A 47 -6.06 -15.98 17.08
N HIS A 48 -6.28 -14.67 17.08
CA HIS A 48 -5.44 -13.67 16.44
C HIS A 48 -5.18 -14.01 14.96
N VAL A 49 -6.24 -14.41 14.26
CA VAL A 49 -6.18 -14.76 12.84
C VAL A 49 -6.15 -13.48 12.01
N PHE A 50 -5.20 -13.35 11.09
CA PHE A 50 -5.13 -12.17 10.22
C PHE A 50 -6.33 -12.16 9.26
N GLN A 51 -7.14 -11.11 9.34
CA GLN A 51 -8.23 -10.84 8.40
C GLN A 51 -7.81 -9.90 7.28
N LEU A 52 -6.93 -8.95 7.59
CA LEU A 52 -6.46 -7.94 6.66
C LEU A 52 -5.03 -7.52 7.00
N THR A 53 -4.23 -7.22 5.98
CA THR A 53 -2.88 -6.66 6.11
C THR A 53 -2.66 -5.68 4.96
N ASN A 54 -2.04 -4.53 5.20
CA ASN A 54 -1.70 -3.62 4.12
C ASN A 54 -0.40 -4.04 3.39
N ALA A 55 -0.10 -3.39 2.27
CA ALA A 55 1.09 -3.67 1.48
C ALA A 55 2.38 -3.54 2.30
N ALA A 56 2.50 -2.49 3.12
CA ALA A 56 3.67 -2.30 3.98
C ALA A 56 3.88 -3.48 4.95
N PHE A 57 2.81 -3.99 5.58
CA PHE A 57 2.88 -5.15 6.47
C PHE A 57 3.29 -6.42 5.70
N GLN A 58 2.75 -6.63 4.49
CA GLN A 58 3.13 -7.75 3.63
C GLN A 58 4.62 -7.72 3.25
N HIS A 59 5.16 -6.55 2.95
CA HIS A 59 6.60 -6.38 2.71
C HIS A 59 7.44 -6.70 3.95
N LEU A 60 7.01 -6.24 5.14
CA LEU A 60 7.70 -6.52 6.41
C LEU A 60 7.82 -8.02 6.68
N ILE A 61 6.75 -8.78 6.41
CA ILE A 61 6.73 -10.22 6.68
C ILE A 61 7.31 -11.06 5.53
N GLY A 62 7.77 -10.45 4.43
CA GLY A 62 8.32 -11.17 3.28
C GLY A 62 7.25 -11.87 2.43
N GLN A 63 6.10 -11.22 2.24
CA GLN A 63 5.01 -11.67 1.36
C GLN A 63 4.45 -13.07 1.72
N ARG A 64 4.41 -13.38 3.02
CA ARG A 64 3.81 -14.61 3.51
C ARG A 64 2.29 -14.54 3.41
N GLN A 65 1.67 -15.61 2.90
CA GLN A 65 0.23 -15.76 2.93
C GLN A 65 -0.22 -16.06 4.36
N VAL A 66 -0.65 -15.02 5.07
CA VAL A 66 -1.03 -15.09 6.50
C VAL A 66 -2.53 -14.89 6.74
N ILE A 67 -3.28 -14.51 5.71
CA ILE A 67 -4.73 -14.29 5.83
C ILE A 67 -5.45 -15.63 5.99
N GLY A 68 -6.31 -15.72 7.00
CA GLY A 68 -7.14 -16.90 7.30
C GLY A 68 -6.72 -17.69 8.53
#